data_AF-A0A023B4V9-F1
#
_entry.id   AF-A0A023B4V9-F1
#
_cell.length_a   1.000
_cell.length_b   1.000
_cell.length_c   1.000
_cell.angle_alpha   90.00
_cell.angle_beta   90.00
_cell.angle_gamma   90.00
#
_symmetry.space_group_name_H-M   'P 1'
#
loop_
_entity.id
_entity.type
_entity.pdbx_description
1 polymer ?
#
loop_
_entity_poly.entity_id
_entity_poly.type
_entity_poly.pdbx_seq_one_letter_code
_entity_poly.pdbx_strand_id
1 'polypeptide(L)'
;MADCDRAELYVSFAALGCAEQLHEEILAFIAWADLTRGEVEDRKKILANISVVSQTLWPDCQLAPFGSFFNGLSLPLADVDICILNVPTHQNNLRNDIHDLARLLKSCPFTTEVNAVTKARVPIVKFTDKSSDVQVDLTINQDSAMKTSGYIHERVTTCPHHSYPLDSYPIHSYPLDSYPLDSYPLDSYPLDSYPLD
;
A
#
# COMPACT_ATOMS: atom_id res chain seq x y z
N MET A 1 1.90 23.53 5.43
CA MET A 1 1.41 22.90 4.18
C MET A 1 0.17 22.10 4.53
N ALA A 2 -0.91 22.35 3.80
CA ALA A 2 -2.30 22.34 4.25
C ALA A 2 -2.89 20.96 4.60
N ASP A 3 -3.88 20.96 5.49
CA ASP A 3 -4.89 19.90 5.58
C ASP A 3 -5.67 19.97 4.29
N CYS A 4 -5.48 18.98 3.42
CA CYS A 4 -6.35 18.77 2.28
C CYS A 4 -7.27 17.62 2.67
N ASP A 5 -8.47 17.95 3.15
CA ASP A 5 -9.56 16.98 3.12
C ASP A 5 -9.69 16.52 1.67
N ARG A 6 -9.77 15.20 1.47
CA ARG A 6 -9.67 14.48 0.19
C ARG A 6 -10.72 14.90 -0.87
N ALA A 7 -11.57 15.86 -0.54
CA ALA A 7 -12.61 16.44 -1.37
C ALA A 7 -12.28 17.92 -1.64
N GLU A 8 -11.66 18.21 -2.81
CA GLU A 8 -11.78 19.46 -3.59
C GLU A 8 -10.60 19.65 -4.57
N LEU A 9 -10.30 18.65 -5.41
CA LEU A 9 -9.40 18.83 -6.56
C LEU A 9 -10.20 18.63 -7.86
N TYR A 10 -11.11 19.57 -8.15
CA TYR A 10 -11.73 19.70 -9.46
C TYR A 10 -11.04 20.85 -10.22
N VAL A 11 -10.06 20.50 -11.04
CA VAL A 11 -9.47 21.42 -12.01
C VAL A 11 -10.20 21.23 -13.34
N SER A 12 -10.68 22.32 -13.94
CA SER A 12 -11.34 22.27 -15.26
C SER A 12 -10.27 22.12 -16.35
N PHE A 13 -10.22 20.95 -17.00
CA PHE A 13 -9.23 20.60 -18.03
C PHE A 13 -9.67 20.89 -19.47
N ALA A 14 -10.72 21.71 -19.66
CA ALA A 14 -11.43 21.86 -20.93
C ALA A 14 -10.61 22.46 -22.11
N ALA A 15 -9.34 22.82 -21.90
CA ALA A 15 -8.48 23.46 -22.90
C ALA A 15 -7.18 22.68 -23.25
N LEU A 16 -6.98 21.48 -22.69
CA LEU A 16 -5.76 20.68 -22.90
C LEU A 16 -5.94 19.62 -24.02
N GLY A 17 -4.86 19.18 -24.65
CA GLY A 17 -4.87 17.99 -25.52
C GLY A 17 -5.06 16.70 -24.71
N CYS A 18 -5.45 15.59 -25.37
CA CYS A 18 -5.77 14.34 -24.66
C CYS A 18 -4.60 13.80 -23.81
N ALA A 19 -3.36 13.98 -24.26
CA ALA A 19 -2.17 13.53 -23.54
C ALA A 19 -1.92 14.37 -22.27
N GLU A 20 -2.11 15.67 -22.36
CA GLU A 20 -1.96 16.58 -21.23
C GLU A 20 -3.11 16.43 -20.23
N GLN A 21 -4.34 16.19 -20.68
CA GLN A 21 -5.46 15.85 -19.80
C GLN A 21 -5.19 14.57 -19.01
N LEU A 22 -4.69 13.52 -19.67
CA LEU A 22 -4.32 12.28 -18.99
C LEU A 22 -3.18 12.50 -17.97
N HIS A 23 -2.19 13.32 -18.31
CA HIS A 23 -1.10 13.65 -17.39
C HIS A 23 -1.62 14.31 -16.12
N GLU A 24 -2.48 15.32 -16.25
CA GLU A 24 -3.07 16.02 -15.11
C GLU A 24 -3.99 15.11 -14.29
N GLU A 25 -4.76 14.22 -14.93
CA GLU A 25 -5.57 13.22 -14.22
C GLU A 25 -4.70 12.26 -13.39
N ILE A 26 -3.55 11.83 -13.92
CA ILE A 26 -2.59 10.99 -13.18
C ILE A 26 -2.02 11.75 -11.97
N LEU A 27 -1.63 13.02 -12.15
CA LEU A 27 -1.12 13.84 -11.04
C LEU A 27 -2.19 14.06 -9.97
N ALA A 28 -3.43 14.35 -10.38
CA ALA A 28 -4.56 14.50 -9.47
C ALA A 28 -4.84 13.19 -8.71
N PHE A 29 -4.76 12.04 -9.39
CA PHE A 29 -4.88 10.74 -8.75
C PHE A 29 -3.77 10.49 -7.73
N ILE A 30 -2.51 10.78 -8.05
CA ILE A 30 -1.39 10.64 -7.12
C ILE A 30 -1.61 11.51 -5.88
N ALA A 31 -1.96 12.78 -6.06
CA ALA A 31 -2.23 13.70 -4.95
C ALA A 31 -3.43 13.25 -4.09
N TRP A 32 -4.45 12.66 -4.70
CA TRP A 32 -5.60 12.07 -3.99
C TRP A 32 -5.28 10.75 -3.29
N ALA A 33 -4.32 10.00 -3.83
CA ALA A 33 -3.88 8.70 -3.32
C ALA A 33 -2.77 8.83 -2.26
N ASP A 34 -2.16 10.00 -2.11
CA ASP A 34 -1.19 10.26 -1.04
C ASP A 34 -1.85 10.19 0.33
N LEU A 35 -1.06 9.77 1.32
CA LEU A 35 -1.52 9.71 2.71
C LEU A 35 -1.72 11.12 3.28
N THR A 36 -2.85 11.31 3.95
CA THR A 36 -3.07 12.52 4.73
C THR A 36 -2.20 12.55 5.98
N ARG A 37 -2.04 13.73 6.59
CA ARG A 37 -1.29 13.88 7.84
C ARG A 37 -1.90 13.07 8.98
N GLY A 38 -3.23 12.97 9.04
CA GLY A 38 -3.93 12.14 10.02
C GLY A 38 -3.59 10.66 9.84
N GLU A 39 -3.66 10.17 8.60
CA GLU A 39 -3.36 8.78 8.25
C GLU A 39 -1.90 8.39 8.53
N VAL A 40 -0.95 9.31 8.31
CA VAL A 40 0.46 9.11 8.69
C VAL A 40 0.60 9.04 10.21
N GLU A 41 -0.09 9.91 10.95
CA GLU A 41 -0.01 9.96 12.40
C GLU A 41 -0.66 8.73 13.04
N ASP A 42 -1.75 8.22 12.49
CA ASP A 42 -2.37 6.98 12.95
C ASP A 42 -1.44 5.77 12.76
N ARG A 43 -0.74 5.68 11.62
CA ARG A 43 0.27 4.63 11.40
C ARG A 43 1.45 4.73 12.38
N LYS A 44 1.86 5.93 12.78
CA LYS A 44 2.86 6.11 13.84
C LYS A 44 2.35 5.68 15.21
N LYS A 45 1.09 5.97 15.55
CA LYS A 45 0.47 5.51 16.80
C LYS A 45 0.40 3.98 16.85
N ILE A 46 0.02 3.34 15.73
CA ILE A 46 0.02 1.89 15.59
C ILE A 46 1.42 1.33 15.90
N LEU A 47 2.46 1.86 15.27
CA LEU A 47 3.85 1.46 15.54
C LEU A 47 4.25 1.63 17.01
N ALA A 48 3.92 2.77 17.62
CA ALA A 48 4.23 3.03 19.03
C ALA A 48 3.52 2.04 19.97
N ASN A 49 2.24 1.76 19.72
CA ASN A 49 1.46 0.81 20.51
C ASN A 49 2.01 -0.62 20.38
N ILE A 50 2.31 -1.06 19.16
CA ILE A 50 2.91 -2.37 18.92
C ILE A 50 4.28 -2.45 19.60
N SER A 51 5.07 -1.38 19.59
CA SER A 51 6.40 -1.38 20.22
C SER A 51 6.28 -1.71 21.71
N VAL A 52 5.36 -1.04 22.40
CA VAL A 52 5.10 -1.29 23.82
C VAL A 52 4.64 -2.73 24.04
N VAL A 53 3.70 -3.23 23.24
CA VAL A 53 3.17 -4.59 23.35
C VAL A 53 4.26 -5.64 23.12
N SER A 54 5.03 -5.53 22.04
CA SER A 54 6.10 -6.46 21.69
C SER A 54 7.21 -6.48 22.74
N GLN A 55 7.55 -5.32 23.31
CA GLN A 55 8.56 -5.21 24.37
C GLN A 55 8.16 -5.87 25.69
N THR A 56 6.86 -6.12 25.92
CA THR A 56 6.44 -6.92 27.09
C THR A 56 6.79 -8.40 26.95
N LEU A 57 6.84 -8.93 25.72
CA LEU A 57 7.25 -10.31 25.44
C LEU A 57 8.76 -10.39 25.23
N TRP A 58 9.33 -9.41 24.52
CA TRP A 58 10.73 -9.39 24.10
C TRP A 58 11.34 -8.01 24.33
N PRO A 59 11.98 -7.76 25.49
CA PRO A 59 12.46 -6.42 25.87
C PRO A 59 13.44 -5.78 24.88
N ASP A 60 14.29 -6.59 24.24
CA ASP A 60 15.32 -6.12 23.30
C ASP A 60 14.84 -6.07 21.84
N CYS A 61 13.54 -6.30 21.59
CA CYS A 61 13.01 -6.30 20.23
C CYS A 61 12.95 -4.89 19.62
N GLN A 62 13.00 -4.84 18.29
CA GLN A 62 12.88 -3.60 17.52
C GLN A 62 11.79 -3.75 16.48
N LEU A 63 11.07 -2.68 16.20
CA LEU A 63 10.10 -2.66 15.10
C LEU A 63 10.71 -2.07 13.84
N ALA A 64 10.44 -2.73 12.72
CA ALA A 64 10.80 -2.26 11.41
C ALA A 64 9.56 -2.32 10.48
N PRO A 65 8.92 -1.18 10.17
CA PRO A 65 7.92 -1.16 9.11
C PRO A 65 8.59 -1.52 7.77
N PHE A 66 7.87 -2.25 6.94
CA PHE A 66 8.33 -2.62 5.61
C PHE A 66 7.21 -2.44 4.58
N GLY A 67 7.43 -2.88 3.34
CA GLY A 67 6.40 -2.86 2.30
C GLY A 67 6.02 -1.46 1.84
N SER A 68 4.73 -1.29 1.51
CA SER A 68 4.18 -0.07 0.91
C SER A 68 4.34 1.16 1.82
N PHE A 69 4.22 0.97 3.13
CA PHE A 69 4.35 2.06 4.09
C PHE A 69 5.79 2.56 4.19
N PHE A 70 6.77 1.66 4.14
CA PHE A 70 8.19 2.03 4.19
C PHE A 70 8.67 2.71 2.90
N ASN A 71 8.22 2.23 1.74
CA ASN A 71 8.72 2.72 0.45
C ASN A 71 8.00 3.99 -0.06
N GLY A 72 6.97 4.48 0.65
CA GLY A 72 6.20 5.66 0.26
C GLY A 72 5.16 5.39 -0.83
N LEU A 73 4.81 4.12 -1.09
CA LEU A 73 3.81 3.71 -2.08
C LEU A 73 2.52 3.22 -1.40
N SER A 74 2.29 3.59 -0.13
CA SER A 74 1.12 3.17 0.63
C SER A 74 -0.09 4.00 0.23
N LEU A 75 -1.19 3.31 -0.05
CA LEU A 75 -2.49 3.93 -0.27
C LEU A 75 -3.20 4.12 1.08
N PRO A 76 -4.19 5.02 1.19
CA PRO A 76 -4.85 5.35 2.45
C PRO A 76 -5.46 4.17 3.20
N LEU A 77 -5.96 3.18 2.47
CA LEU A 77 -6.54 1.93 3.00
C LEU A 77 -5.59 0.72 2.92
N ALA A 78 -4.33 0.93 2.53
CA ALA A 78 -3.38 -0.15 2.42
C ALA A 78 -2.94 -0.65 3.80
N ASP A 79 -2.80 -1.98 3.89
CA ASP A 79 -2.26 -2.67 5.06
C ASP A 79 -0.90 -2.10 5.49
N VAL A 80 -0.64 -2.12 6.79
CA VAL A 80 0.64 -1.76 7.38
C VAL A 80 1.40 -3.02 7.74
N ASP A 81 2.48 -3.25 7.00
CA ASP A 81 3.39 -4.37 7.21
C ASP A 81 4.50 -4.02 8.20
N ILE A 82 4.62 -4.78 9.30
CA ILE A 82 5.61 -4.53 10.36
C ILE A 82 6.35 -5.82 10.72
N CYS A 83 7.67 -5.73 10.82
CA CYS A 83 8.54 -6.81 11.26
C CYS A 83 9.07 -6.51 12.67
N ILE A 84 8.92 -7.47 13.58
CA ILE A 84 9.51 -7.44 14.92
C ILE A 84 10.86 -8.16 14.83
N LEU A 85 11.94 -7.42 15.04
CA LEU A 85 13.33 -7.88 14.96
C LEU A 85 13.90 -8.17 16.34
N ASN A 86 15.00 -8.91 16.38
CA ASN A 86 15.74 -9.30 17.59
C ASN A 86 14.88 -10.10 18.58
N VAL A 87 13.87 -10.82 18.09
CA VAL A 87 13.09 -11.73 18.94
C VAL A 87 13.94 -12.98 19.22
N PRO A 88 14.27 -13.29 20.48
CA PRO A 88 14.99 -14.51 20.83
C PRO A 88 14.01 -15.69 20.75
N THR A 89 13.66 -16.11 19.53
CA THR A 89 12.66 -17.15 19.29
C THR A 89 13.00 -18.40 20.09
N HIS A 90 12.09 -18.83 20.97
CA HIS A 90 12.31 -19.98 21.83
C HIS A 90 12.43 -21.25 20.97
N GLN A 91 13.59 -21.91 21.02
CA GLN A 91 13.78 -23.30 20.56
C GLN A 91 13.10 -23.63 19.20
N ASN A 92 13.19 -22.73 18.22
CA ASN A 92 12.64 -22.89 16.87
C ASN A 92 11.10 -22.95 16.75
N ASN A 93 10.31 -22.42 17.69
CA ASN A 93 8.84 -22.41 17.54
C ASN A 93 8.24 -21.00 17.36
N LEU A 94 8.59 -20.38 16.24
CA LEU A 94 8.00 -19.13 15.74
C LEU A 94 6.45 -19.13 15.78
N ARG A 95 5.81 -20.29 15.59
CA ARG A 95 4.34 -20.35 15.62
C ARG A 95 3.78 -20.10 17.01
N ASN A 96 4.46 -20.57 18.05
CA ASN A 96 4.07 -20.27 19.43
C ASN A 96 4.27 -18.78 19.73
N ASP A 97 5.41 -18.20 19.32
CA ASP A 97 5.67 -16.76 19.47
C ASP A 97 4.57 -15.90 18.81
N ILE A 98 4.13 -16.30 17.60
CA ILE A 98 3.00 -15.69 16.88
C ILE A 98 1.68 -15.85 17.65
N HIS A 99 1.41 -17.03 18.23
CA HIS A 99 0.21 -17.23 19.04
C HIS A 99 0.22 -16.43 20.35
N ASP A 100 1.39 -16.27 20.98
CA ASP A 100 1.56 -15.52 22.22
C ASP A 100 1.36 -14.02 21.97
N LEU A 101 1.95 -13.50 20.90
CA LEU A 101 1.73 -12.15 20.43
C LEU A 101 0.25 -11.90 20.10
N ALA A 102 -0.40 -12.80 19.37
CA ALA A 102 -1.82 -12.68 19.06
C ALA A 102 -2.71 -12.69 20.32
N ARG A 103 -2.37 -13.50 21.34
CA ARG A 103 -3.11 -13.51 22.62
C ARG A 103 -2.97 -12.18 23.36
N LEU A 104 -1.77 -11.60 23.37
CA LEU A 104 -1.52 -10.32 24.01
C LEU A 104 -2.24 -9.18 23.28
N LEU A 105 -2.19 -9.16 21.95
CA LEU A 105 -2.90 -8.18 21.14
C LEU A 105 -4.41 -8.25 21.36
N LYS A 106 -5.00 -9.45 21.47
CA LYS A 106 -6.44 -9.62 21.78
C LYS A 106 -6.87 -8.96 23.09
N SER A 107 -5.97 -8.81 24.07
CA SER A 107 -6.26 -8.11 25.32
C SER A 107 -6.08 -6.58 25.25
N CYS A 108 -5.53 -6.08 24.15
CA CYS A 108 -5.23 -4.66 23.99
C CYS A 108 -6.46 -3.89 23.44
N PRO A 109 -6.80 -2.72 24.01
CA PRO A 109 -8.02 -1.99 23.68
C PRO A 109 -8.02 -1.34 22.29
N PHE A 110 -6.84 -1.18 21.67
CA PHE A 110 -6.68 -0.56 20.36
C PHE A 110 -6.81 -1.54 19.19
N THR A 111 -6.96 -2.85 19.45
CA THR A 111 -7.04 -3.86 18.39
C THR A 111 -8.43 -4.44 18.23
N THR A 112 -8.76 -4.86 17.02
CA THR A 112 -9.91 -5.71 16.70
C THR A 112 -9.50 -6.78 15.68
N GLU A 113 -10.32 -7.82 15.51
CA GLU A 113 -10.15 -8.87 14.49
C GLU A 113 -8.78 -9.58 14.49
N VAL A 114 -8.17 -9.74 15.67
CA VAL A 114 -6.84 -10.35 15.80
C VAL A 114 -6.85 -11.83 15.43
N ASN A 115 -6.05 -12.21 14.43
CA ASN A 115 -5.90 -13.56 13.94
C ASN A 115 -4.43 -13.97 13.77
N ALA A 116 -4.11 -15.21 14.13
CA ALA A 116 -2.79 -15.79 13.95
C ALA A 116 -2.80 -16.74 12.75
N VAL A 117 -2.08 -16.38 11.68
CA VAL A 117 -1.99 -17.16 10.44
C VAL A 117 -0.70 -17.97 10.45
N THR A 118 -0.69 -19.11 11.14
CA THR A 118 0.53 -19.91 11.37
C THR A 118 0.77 -21.05 10.36
N LYS A 119 -0.22 -21.34 9.50
CA LYS A 119 -0.16 -22.41 8.49
C LYS A 119 0.54 -21.98 7.19
N ALA A 120 0.68 -20.68 6.94
CA ALA A 120 1.33 -20.16 5.76
C ALA A 120 2.87 -20.36 5.80
N ARG A 121 3.53 -20.17 4.65
CA ARG A 121 5.00 -20.22 4.55
C ARG A 121 5.67 -19.20 5.47
N VAL A 122 5.07 -18.02 5.59
CA VAL A 122 5.48 -16.96 6.53
C VAL A 122 4.36 -16.79 7.54
N PRO A 123 4.53 -17.26 8.78
CA PRO A 123 3.57 -17.04 9.84
C PRO A 123 3.41 -15.54 10.17
N ILE A 124 2.17 -15.08 10.31
CA ILE A 124 1.88 -13.67 10.65
C ILE A 124 0.80 -13.56 11.74
N VAL A 125 0.80 -12.43 12.45
CA VAL A 125 -0.38 -11.97 13.20
C VAL A 125 -1.02 -10.84 12.42
N LYS A 126 -2.31 -10.97 12.11
CA LYS A 126 -3.10 -9.96 11.41
C LYS A 126 -4.12 -9.37 12.38
N PHE A 127 -4.29 -8.06 12.38
CA PHE A 127 -5.33 -7.38 13.16
C PHE A 127 -5.72 -6.05 12.51
N THR A 128 -6.77 -5.42 13.03
CA THR A 128 -7.20 -4.10 12.60
C THR A 128 -7.08 -3.11 13.76
N ASP A 129 -6.50 -1.94 13.53
CA ASP A 129 -6.50 -0.85 14.50
C ASP A 129 -7.91 -0.28 14.64
N LYS A 130 -8.40 -0.21 15.88
CA LYS A 130 -9.78 0.18 16.18
C LYS A 130 -10.05 1.66 15.91
N SER A 131 -9.04 2.51 15.97
CA SER A 131 -9.21 3.96 15.84
C SER A 131 -9.18 4.44 14.40
N SER A 132 -8.34 3.81 13.56
CA SER A 132 -8.15 4.20 12.16
C SER A 132 -8.70 3.20 11.15
N ASP A 133 -9.20 2.04 11.59
CA ASP A 133 -9.67 0.93 10.74
C ASP A 133 -8.59 0.37 9.78
N VAL A 134 -7.32 0.63 10.12
CA VAL A 134 -6.18 0.20 9.30
C VAL A 134 -5.81 -1.23 9.65
N GLN A 135 -5.67 -2.07 8.63
CA GLN A 135 -5.24 -3.44 8.77
C GLN A 135 -3.72 -3.52 8.94
N VAL A 136 -3.26 -4.42 9.81
CA VAL A 136 -1.85 -4.55 10.19
C VAL A 136 -1.44 -6.01 10.13
N ASP A 137 -0.35 -6.28 9.42
CA ASP A 137 0.29 -7.59 9.30
C ASP A 137 1.65 -7.58 10.04
N LEU A 138 1.76 -8.40 11.09
CA LEU A 138 2.97 -8.53 11.90
C LEU A 138 3.73 -9.81 11.57
N THR A 139 5.02 -9.65 11.29
CA THR A 139 5.99 -10.73 11.12
C THR A 139 7.05 -10.68 12.21
N ILE A 140 7.75 -11.79 12.45
CA ILE A 140 8.86 -11.87 13.41
C ILE A 140 10.13 -12.33 12.66
N ASN A 141 11.23 -11.61 12.85
CA ASN A 141 12.57 -11.90 12.30
C ASN A 141 12.58 -12.21 10.79
N GLN A 142 11.78 -11.47 10.01
CA GLN A 142 11.65 -11.69 8.58
C GLN A 142 12.62 -10.81 7.76
N ASP A 143 13.85 -11.29 7.58
CA ASP A 143 14.91 -10.56 6.86
C ASP A 143 14.60 -10.30 5.38
N SER A 144 13.88 -11.22 4.72
CA SER A 144 13.55 -11.10 3.30
C SER A 144 12.67 -9.89 3.00
N ALA A 145 11.74 -9.58 3.90
CA ALA A 145 10.86 -8.42 3.80
C ALA A 145 11.65 -7.10 3.83
N MET A 146 12.67 -7.02 4.69
CA MET A 146 13.55 -5.86 4.79
C MET A 146 14.38 -5.66 3.51
N LYS A 147 14.95 -6.75 2.97
CA LYS A 147 15.75 -6.69 1.73
C LYS A 147 14.92 -6.24 0.54
N THR A 148 13.74 -6.81 0.34
CA THR A 148 12.86 -6.45 -0.77
C THR A 148 12.38 -4.99 -0.65
N SER A 149 12.00 -4.57 0.54
CA SER A 149 11.52 -3.19 0.77
C SER A 149 12.63 -2.16 0.54
N GLY A 150 13.86 -2.46 1.00
CA GLY A 150 15.04 -1.64 0.72
C GLY A 150 15.35 -1.51 -0.77
N TYR A 151 15.30 -2.63 -1.51
CA TYR A 151 15.49 -2.62 -2.96
C TYR A 151 14.45 -1.76 -3.69
N ILE A 152 13.17 -1.88 -3.33
CA ILE A 152 12.10 -1.08 -3.94
C ILE A 152 12.29 0.39 -3.60
N HIS A 153 12.57 0.72 -2.34
CA HIS A 153 12.82 2.08 -1.91
C HIS A 153 14.01 2.72 -2.67
N GLU A 154 15.10 1.98 -2.85
CA GLU A 154 16.25 2.43 -3.66
C GLU A 154 15.84 2.71 -5.11
N ARG A 155 15.03 1.85 -5.73
CA ARG A 155 14.56 2.05 -7.11
C ARG A 155 13.63 3.25 -7.24
N VAL A 156 12.72 3.44 -6.29
CA VAL A 156 11.80 4.60 -6.27
C VAL A 156 12.57 5.90 -6.09
N THR A 157 13.55 5.93 -5.19
CA THR A 157 14.34 7.14 -4.91
C THR A 157 15.35 7.48 -6.02
N THR A 158 15.93 6.47 -6.69
CA THR A 158 16.91 6.67 -7.78
C THR A 158 16.24 7.06 -9.10
N CYS A 159 14.93 6.80 -9.25
CA CYS A 159 14.13 7.19 -10.40
C CYS A 159 13.12 8.28 -9.98
N PRO A 160 13.55 9.50 -9.61
CA PRO A 160 12.61 10.58 -9.41
C PRO A 160 11.93 10.87 -10.77
N HIS A 161 10.65 11.24 -10.73
CA HIS A 161 9.72 11.48 -11.84
C HIS A 161 10.17 12.47 -12.96
N HIS A 162 11.46 12.68 -13.23
CA HIS A 162 11.99 13.76 -14.08
C HIS A 162 13.02 13.34 -15.15
N SER A 163 13.06 12.08 -15.56
CA SER A 163 13.81 11.73 -16.78
C SER A 163 13.27 10.50 -17.50
N TYR A 164 11.96 10.48 -17.76
CA TYR A 164 11.49 9.77 -18.94
C TYR A 164 11.46 10.80 -20.07
N PRO A 165 12.38 10.71 -21.06
CA PRO A 165 12.33 11.61 -22.20
C PRO A 165 11.13 11.20 -23.05
N LEU A 166 9.96 11.79 -22.78
CA LEU A 166 8.78 11.65 -23.64
C LEU A 166 9.10 12.12 -25.08
N ASP A 167 10.06 13.04 -25.23
CA ASP A 167 10.59 13.48 -26.53
C ASP A 167 11.37 12.40 -27.30
N SER A 168 11.68 11.25 -26.69
CA SER A 168 12.36 10.14 -27.35
C SER A 168 11.42 9.11 -27.97
N TYR A 169 10.11 9.20 -27.72
CA TYR A 169 9.12 8.33 -28.36
C TYR A 169 8.48 9.04 -29.54
N PRO A 170 8.65 8.54 -30.78
CA PRO A 170 8.09 9.17 -31.95
C PRO A 170 6.59 8.83 -32.05
N ILE A 171 5.76 9.50 -31.26
CA ILE A 171 4.29 9.38 -31.30
C ILE A 171 3.76 9.68 -32.72
N HIS A 172 4.47 10.52 -33.48
CA HIS A 172 4.14 10.86 -34.86
C HIS A 172 4.55 9.82 -35.92
N SER A 173 5.20 8.73 -35.53
CA SER A 173 5.66 7.70 -36.48
C SER A 173 4.74 6.47 -36.56
N TYR A 174 3.70 6.41 -35.74
CA TYR A 174 2.68 5.37 -35.85
C TYR A 174 1.61 5.80 -36.86
N PRO A 175 1.47 5.09 -38.01
CA PRO A 175 0.50 5.45 -39.03
C PRO A 175 -0.91 5.04 -38.56
N LEU A 176 -1.57 5.94 -37.84
CA LEU A 176 -2.99 5.81 -37.44
C LEU A 176 -3.92 5.63 -38.65
N ASP A 177 -3.54 6.14 -39.82
CA ASP A 177 -4.30 6.03 -41.08
C ASP A 177 -4.29 4.62 -41.70
N SER A 178 -3.48 3.70 -41.16
CA SER A 178 -3.41 2.32 -41.65
C SER A 178 -4.25 1.33 -40.85
N TYR A 179 -4.95 1.80 -39.80
CA TYR A 179 -5.89 0.99 -39.05
C TYR A 179 -7.29 1.02 -39.72
N PRO A 180 -7.79 -0.12 -40.24
CA PRO A 180 -9.10 -0.16 -40.88
C PRO A 180 -10.21 -0.17 -39.83
N LEU A 181 -10.58 1.01 -39.32
CA LEU A 181 -11.71 1.19 -38.39
C LEU A 181 -13.05 0.74 -38.99
N ASP A 182 -13.18 0.74 -40.31
CA ASP A 182 -14.41 0.33 -41.03
C ASP A 182 -14.64 -1.19 -41.07
N SER A 183 -13.68 -1.98 -40.58
CA SER A 183 -13.78 -3.44 -40.55
C SER A 183 -14.36 -3.99 -39.24
N TYR A 184 -14.66 -3.12 -38.27
CA TYR A 184 -15.32 -3.49 -37.02
C TYR A 184 -16.85 -3.32 -37.13
N PRO A 185 -17.63 -4.41 -37.17
CA PRO A 185 -19.08 -4.32 -37.18
C PRO A 185 -19.56 -3.94 -35.78
N LEU A 186 -19.92 -2.67 -35.59
CA LEU A 186 -20.53 -2.17 -34.35
C LEU A 186 -22.00 -2.61 -34.20
N ASP A 187 -22.64 -3.06 -35.28
CA ASP A 187 -24.07 -3.42 -35.30
C ASP A 187 -24.38 -4.84 -34.79
N SER A 188 -23.35 -5.65 -34.47
CA SER A 188 -23.52 -7.02 -33.98
C SER A 188 -23.48 -7.14 -32.46
N TYR A 189 -23.39 -6.02 -31.72
CA TYR A 189 -23.47 -6.00 -30.27
C TYR A 189 -24.92 -5.80 -29.79
N PRO A 190 -25.59 -6.84 -29.24
CA PRO A 190 -26.92 -6.68 -28.67
C PRO A 190 -26.82 -5.96 -27.32
N LEU A 191 -27.20 -4.68 -27.30
CA LEU A 191 -27.27 -3.86 -26.08
C LEU A 191 -28.43 -4.25 -25.14
N ASP A 192 -29.37 -5.08 -25.58
CA ASP A 192 -30.60 -5.40 -24.83
C ASP A 192 -30.53 -6.68 -23.97
N SER A 193 -29.39 -7.37 -23.93
CA SER A 193 -29.23 -8.62 -23.18
C SER A 193 -28.54 -8.50 -21.82
N TYR A 194 -28.35 -7.28 -21.31
CA TYR A 194 -27.82 -7.09 -19.96
C TYR A 194 -28.98 -7.05 -18.95
N PRO A 195 -29.13 -8.08 -18.10
CA PRO A 195 -30.05 -7.98 -16.97
C PRO A 195 -29.52 -6.92 -16.01
N LEU A 196 -30.36 -5.92 -15.74
CA LEU A 196 -30.20 -5.07 -14.57
C LEU A 196 -30.76 -5.85 -13.38
N ASP A 197 -29.86 -6.44 -12.59
CA ASP A 197 -30.06 -6.71 -11.16
C ASP A 197 -28.82 -6.21 -10.40
#